data_AF-A0AAU1BML4-F1
#
_entry.id   AF-A0AAU1BML4-F1
#
_cell.length_a   1.000
_cell.length_b   1.000
_cell.length_c   1.000
_cell.angle_alpha   90.00
_cell.angle_beta   90.00
_cell.angle_gamma   90.00
#
_symmetry.space_group_name_H-M   'P 1'
#
loop_
_entity.id
_entity.type
_entity.pdbx_description
1 polymer ?
#
loop_
_entity_poly.entity_id
_entity_poly.type
_entity_poly.pdbx_seq_one_letter_code
_entity_poly.pdbx_strand_id
1 'polypeptide(L)'
;MSRYLESLFQMMGHYENVPSRTEEWREIEDEFALNLPLDFKKFIEGYAPVELNNRLRFKHPSTERRNLLCWMRETVEAFQECEWEEITAPSLDPKHLSFGNGGLVPLASTNGGEYLFLLARPGDAAPLLVVHVGDDDDFYEYDMSFAEWLYRYLADEEMAGPNSSLGWAGPIQVHKLPT
;
A
#
# COMPACT_ATOMS: atom_id res chain seq x y z
N MET A 1 -9.90 -9.25 14.81
CA MET A 1 -8.59 -9.00 14.15
C MET A 1 -8.45 -10.07 13.09
N SER A 2 -7.92 -9.79 11.89
CA SER A 2 -7.79 -10.83 10.85
C SER A 2 -6.63 -11.76 11.19
N ARG A 3 -6.73 -13.04 10.80
CA ARG A 3 -5.66 -14.04 11.02
C ARG A 3 -4.32 -13.61 10.41
N TYR A 4 -4.36 -12.94 9.26
CA TYR A 4 -3.16 -12.44 8.60
C TYR A 4 -2.53 -11.26 9.32
N LEU A 5 -3.31 -10.36 9.91
CA LEU A 5 -2.73 -9.26 10.69
C LEU A 5 -1.99 -9.78 11.94
N GLU A 6 -2.56 -10.80 12.60
CA GLU A 6 -1.90 -11.48 13.72
C GLU A 6 -0.60 -12.18 13.27
N SER A 7 -0.64 -12.89 12.14
CA SER A 7 0.53 -13.58 11.58
C SER A 7 1.61 -12.59 11.15
N LEU A 8 1.21 -11.44 10.58
CA LEU A 8 2.11 -10.35 10.22
C LEU A 8 2.80 -9.78 11.46
N PHE A 9 2.07 -9.47 12.53
CA PHE A 9 2.69 -8.95 13.76
C PHE A 9 3.62 -9.96 14.42
N GLN A 10 3.30 -11.27 14.35
CA GLN A 10 4.20 -12.31 14.82
C GLN A 10 5.48 -12.39 13.98
N MET A 11 5.37 -12.28 12.65
CA MET A 11 6.50 -12.30 11.72
C MET A 11 7.42 -11.07 11.91
N MET A 12 6.82 -9.91 12.11
CA MET A 12 7.50 -8.62 12.24
C MET A 12 8.08 -8.38 13.64
N GLY A 13 7.61 -9.12 14.63
CA GLY A 13 8.04 -8.96 16.02
C GLY A 13 7.45 -7.73 16.70
N HIS A 14 8.19 -7.14 17.64
CA HIS A 14 7.70 -6.07 18.51
C HIS A 14 7.16 -4.87 17.72
N TYR A 15 5.92 -4.48 17.98
CA TYR A 15 5.31 -3.25 17.46
C TYR A 15 5.13 -2.24 18.60
N GLU A 16 5.36 -0.97 18.28
CA GLU A 16 5.07 0.15 19.18
C GLU A 16 3.81 0.81 18.64
N ASN A 17 2.70 0.66 19.36
CA ASN A 17 1.45 1.29 18.95
C ASN A 17 1.57 2.80 19.19
N VAL A 18 1.81 3.55 18.12
CA VAL A 18 1.78 5.01 18.09
C VAL A 18 0.47 5.40 17.38
N PRO A 19 -0.64 5.53 18.12
CA PRO A 19 -1.93 5.78 17.49
C PRO A 19 -1.94 7.14 16.81
N SER A 20 -2.40 7.17 15.56
CA SER A 20 -2.79 8.40 14.89
C SER A 20 -4.06 8.98 15.52
N ARG A 21 -4.24 10.29 15.38
CA ARG A 21 -5.48 10.94 15.79
C ARG A 21 -6.58 10.54 14.82
N THR A 22 -7.79 10.32 15.33
CA THR A 22 -8.99 10.04 14.51
C THR A 22 -9.18 11.05 13.37
N GLU A 23 -8.81 12.31 13.61
CA GLU A 23 -8.92 13.40 12.63
C GLU A 23 -7.96 13.25 11.45
N GLU A 24 -6.75 12.71 11.66
CA GLU A 24 -5.75 12.51 10.60
C GLU A 24 -6.19 11.40 9.64
N TRP A 25 -6.77 10.32 10.18
CA TRP A 25 -7.37 9.27 9.35
C TRP A 25 -8.60 9.77 8.59
N ARG A 26 -9.47 10.52 9.27
CA ARG A 26 -10.67 11.08 8.64
C ARG A 26 -10.30 12.02 7.49
N GLU A 27 -9.27 12.85 7.64
CA GLU A 27 -8.80 13.72 6.56
C GLU A 27 -8.38 12.92 5.31
N ILE A 28 -7.67 11.81 5.48
CA ILE A 28 -7.28 10.93 4.37
C ILE A 28 -8.51 10.27 3.73
N GLU A 29 -9.41 9.74 4.54
CA GLU A 29 -10.62 9.05 4.06
C GLU A 29 -11.57 10.01 3.32
N ASP A 30 -11.70 11.24 3.81
CA ASP A 30 -12.49 12.31 3.19
C ASP A 30 -11.87 12.77 1.85
N GLU A 31 -10.54 12.95 1.78
CA GLU A 31 -9.83 13.34 0.56
C GLU A 31 -10.12 12.38 -0.60
N PHE A 32 -10.05 11.08 -0.33
CA PHE A 32 -10.20 10.05 -1.36
C PHE A 32 -11.61 9.46 -1.44
N ALA A 33 -12.55 9.97 -0.64
CA ALA A 33 -13.93 9.51 -0.52
C ALA A 33 -14.04 7.97 -0.33
N LEU A 34 -13.13 7.40 0.47
CA LEU A 34 -13.06 5.96 0.72
C LEU A 34 -12.65 5.64 2.15
N ASN A 35 -13.14 4.51 2.65
CA ASN A 35 -12.69 3.99 3.95
C ASN A 35 -11.45 3.14 3.76
N LEU A 36 -10.35 3.50 4.42
CA LEU A 36 -9.12 2.71 4.34
C LEU A 36 -9.27 1.38 5.09
N PRO A 37 -8.66 0.29 4.59
CA PRO A 37 -8.71 -1.00 5.26
C PRO A 37 -8.26 -0.91 6.72
N LEU A 38 -9.01 -1.54 7.62
CA LEU A 38 -8.71 -1.49 9.05
C LEU A 38 -7.37 -2.16 9.39
N ASP A 39 -7.00 -3.20 8.65
CA ASP A 39 -5.72 -3.89 8.81
C ASP A 39 -4.54 -3.03 8.33
N PHE A 40 -4.72 -2.24 7.27
CA PHE A 40 -3.77 -1.19 6.88
C PHE A 40 -3.56 -0.16 7.99
N LYS A 41 -4.64 0.47 8.50
CA LYS A 41 -4.54 1.49 9.56
C LYS A 41 -3.81 0.97 10.80
N LYS A 42 -4.15 -0.24 11.25
CA LYS A 42 -3.49 -0.89 12.40
C LYS A 42 -2.01 -1.19 12.15
N PHE A 43 -1.64 -1.59 10.94
CA PHE A 43 -0.24 -1.79 10.60
C PHE A 43 0.53 -0.46 10.62
N ILE A 44 -0.04 0.61 10.05
CA ILE A 44 0.57 1.95 10.05
C ILE A 44 0.79 2.43 11.49
N GLU A 45 -0.22 2.35 12.36
CA GLU A 45 -0.10 2.75 13.77
C GLU A 45 0.94 1.93 14.56
N GLY A 46 1.20 0.67 14.18
CA GLY A 46 2.17 -0.19 14.86
C GLY A 46 3.60 -0.06 14.36
N TYR A 47 3.79 0.25 13.07
CA TYR A 47 5.11 0.18 12.43
C TYR A 47 5.54 1.46 11.75
N ALA A 48 4.65 2.23 11.11
CA ALA A 48 5.05 3.37 10.29
C ALA A 48 5.47 4.59 11.15
N PRO A 49 6.28 5.52 10.59
CA PRO A 49 6.92 5.44 9.28
C PRO A 49 8.06 4.42 9.28
N VAL A 50 8.11 3.56 8.26
CA VAL A 50 9.03 2.42 8.24
C VAL A 50 9.43 2.04 6.83
N GLU A 51 10.62 1.46 6.70
CA GLU A 51 11.08 0.73 5.53
C GLU A 51 11.33 -0.74 5.91
N LEU A 52 10.74 -1.65 5.15
CA LEU A 52 10.86 -3.09 5.34
C LEU A 52 11.80 -3.69 4.30
N ASN A 53 12.74 -4.53 4.74
CA ASN A 53 13.74 -5.20 3.90
C ASN A 53 14.48 -4.24 2.94
N ASN A 54 14.69 -2.98 3.37
CA ASN A 54 15.26 -1.90 2.56
C ASN A 54 14.56 -1.67 1.22
N ARG A 55 13.28 -2.04 1.10
CA ARG A 55 12.53 -1.97 -0.15
C ARG A 55 11.18 -1.31 0.04
N LEU A 56 10.29 -1.93 0.82
CA LEU A 56 8.90 -1.50 0.93
C LEU A 56 8.77 -0.39 1.98
N ARG A 57 8.18 0.74 1.60
CA ARG A 57 8.11 1.95 2.42
C ARG A 57 6.68 2.29 2.78
N PHE A 58 6.49 2.61 4.06
CA PHE A 58 5.23 3.09 4.60
C PHE A 58 5.42 4.45 5.28
N LYS A 59 4.44 5.32 5.04
CA LYS A 59 4.33 6.66 5.59
C LYS A 59 3.35 6.66 6.76
N HIS A 60 3.40 7.68 7.61
CA HIS A 60 2.51 7.76 8.77
C HIS A 60 1.75 9.10 8.77
N PRO A 61 0.43 9.12 9.02
CA PRO A 61 -0.38 10.34 9.00
C PRO A 61 0.13 11.42 9.95
N SER A 62 0.60 11.02 11.14
CA SER A 62 1.02 11.95 12.19
C SER A 62 2.47 12.45 12.09
N THR A 63 3.14 12.23 10.96
CA THR A 63 4.55 12.66 10.78
C THR A 63 4.64 13.84 9.83
N GLU A 64 5.54 14.79 10.13
CA GLU A 64 5.67 16.03 9.36
C GLU A 64 6.41 15.76 8.05
N ARG A 65 7.58 15.08 8.12
CA ARG A 65 8.44 14.86 6.95
C ARG A 65 8.05 13.67 6.10
N ARG A 66 7.25 12.75 6.65
CA ARG A 66 6.85 11.48 6.04
C ARG A 66 5.34 11.29 6.13
N ASN A 67 4.63 12.41 5.99
CA ASN A 67 3.19 12.47 6.05
C ASN A 67 2.55 11.58 4.98
N LEU A 68 1.65 10.70 5.39
CA LEU A 68 0.96 9.78 4.48
C LEU A 68 0.09 10.54 3.47
N LEU A 69 -0.71 11.51 3.92
CA LEU A 69 -1.61 12.27 3.05
C LEU A 69 -0.85 13.08 1.99
N CYS A 70 0.22 13.79 2.39
CA CYS A 70 1.05 14.53 1.43
C CYS A 70 1.64 13.60 0.37
N TRP A 71 2.22 12.47 0.79
CA TRP A 71 2.79 11.50 -0.15
C TRP A 71 1.72 10.90 -1.08
N MET A 72 0.52 10.61 -0.56
CA MET A 72 -0.58 10.09 -1.39
C MET A 72 -1.00 11.11 -2.44
N ARG A 73 -1.12 12.40 -2.09
CA ARG A 73 -1.44 13.49 -3.03
C ARG A 73 -0.39 13.62 -4.13
N GLU A 74 0.89 13.71 -3.75
CA GLU A 74 2.02 13.79 -4.69
C GLU A 74 2.06 12.59 -5.64
N THR A 75 1.78 11.39 -5.11
CA THR A 75 1.74 10.16 -5.93
C THR A 75 0.56 10.18 -6.88
N VAL A 76 -0.63 10.60 -6.44
CA VAL A 76 -1.80 10.74 -7.32
C VAL A 76 -1.53 11.75 -8.44
N GLU A 77 -0.96 12.92 -8.13
CA GLU A 77 -0.60 13.93 -9.12
C GLU A 77 0.38 13.36 -10.16
N ALA A 78 1.46 12.71 -9.72
CA ALA A 78 2.44 12.12 -10.62
C ALA A 78 1.84 11.07 -11.56
N PHE A 79 0.97 10.19 -11.06
CA PHE A 79 0.36 9.14 -11.88
C PHE A 79 -0.77 9.66 -12.80
N GLN A 80 -1.42 10.76 -12.44
CA GLN A 80 -2.42 11.41 -13.30
C GLN A 80 -1.81 12.07 -14.55
N GLU A 81 -0.53 12.43 -14.50
CA GLU A 81 0.20 13.01 -15.64
C GLU A 81 0.70 11.94 -16.63
N CYS A 82 0.64 10.65 -16.27
CA CYS A 82 1.05 9.54 -17.12
C CYS A 82 -0.05 9.15 -18.13
N GLU A 83 0.38 8.78 -19.34
CA GLU A 83 -0.50 8.16 -20.35
C GLU A 83 -0.38 6.64 -20.28
N TRP A 84 -1.51 5.94 -20.22
CA TRP A 84 -1.58 4.49 -20.04
C TRP A 84 -2.21 3.85 -21.28
N GLU A 85 -1.41 3.17 -22.10
CA GLU A 85 -1.87 2.60 -23.37
C GLU A 85 -2.24 1.11 -23.25
N GLU A 86 -1.48 0.35 -22.48
CA GLU A 86 -1.65 -1.09 -22.28
C GLU A 86 -1.66 -1.39 -20.78
N ILE A 87 -2.74 -2.00 -20.28
CA ILE A 87 -2.87 -2.45 -18.89
C ILE A 87 -3.39 -3.88 -18.90
N THR A 88 -2.73 -4.80 -18.21
CA THR A 88 -3.18 -6.20 -18.16
C THR A 88 -4.20 -6.48 -17.05
N ALA A 89 -4.27 -5.61 -16.04
CA ALA A 89 -5.23 -5.68 -14.94
C ALA A 89 -6.70 -5.62 -15.45
N PRO A 90 -7.50 -6.70 -15.29
CA PRO A 90 -8.80 -6.82 -15.94
C PRO A 90 -9.87 -5.89 -15.38
N SER A 91 -9.73 -5.45 -14.13
CA SER A 91 -10.64 -4.48 -13.52
C SER A 91 -10.31 -3.07 -13.97
N LEU A 92 -9.14 -2.79 -14.55
CA LEU A 92 -8.76 -1.45 -15.00
C LEU A 92 -9.06 -1.25 -16.49
N ASP A 93 -9.51 -0.04 -16.83
CA ASP A 93 -9.64 0.39 -18.23
C ASP A 93 -8.58 1.46 -18.50
N PRO A 94 -7.59 1.22 -19.39
CA PRO A 94 -6.56 2.20 -19.71
C PRO A 94 -7.09 3.59 -20.05
N LYS A 95 -8.23 3.66 -20.77
CA LYS A 95 -8.81 4.94 -21.22
C LYS A 95 -9.53 5.71 -20.13
N HIS A 96 -9.85 5.03 -19.04
CA HIS A 96 -10.58 5.57 -17.90
C HIS A 96 -9.84 5.35 -16.59
N LEU A 97 -8.54 5.05 -16.66
CA LEU A 97 -7.71 4.88 -15.48
C LEU A 97 -7.60 6.24 -14.79
N SER A 98 -7.95 6.24 -13.51
CA SER A 98 -7.89 7.42 -12.66
C SER A 98 -7.18 7.06 -11.35
N PHE A 99 -6.54 8.06 -10.77
CA PHE A 99 -5.88 7.97 -9.47
C PHE A 99 -6.52 8.96 -8.51
N GLY A 100 -6.59 8.59 -7.23
CA GLY A 100 -7.23 9.37 -6.17
C GLY A 100 -8.72 9.04 -6.02
N ASN A 101 -9.55 10.06 -5.75
CA ASN A 101 -10.97 9.89 -5.48
C ASN A 101 -11.69 9.20 -6.65
N GLY A 102 -12.31 8.05 -6.38
CA GLY A 102 -13.00 7.22 -7.37
C GLY A 102 -12.08 6.42 -8.29
N GLY A 103 -10.78 6.39 -8.00
CA GLY A 103 -9.75 5.67 -8.76
C GLY A 103 -8.82 4.86 -7.86
N LEU A 104 -7.59 4.66 -8.32
CA LEU A 104 -6.53 3.99 -7.57
C LEU A 104 -5.94 4.92 -6.50
N VAL A 105 -5.92 4.44 -5.26
CA VAL A 105 -5.44 5.22 -4.11
C VAL A 105 -4.16 4.60 -3.54
N PRO A 106 -3.03 5.33 -3.52
CA PRO A 106 -1.74 4.76 -3.15
C PRO A 106 -1.67 4.45 -1.64
N LEU A 107 -1.13 3.28 -1.30
CA LEU A 107 -0.96 2.80 0.07
C LEU A 107 0.52 2.68 0.47
N ALA A 108 1.37 2.26 -0.45
CA ALA A 108 2.80 2.07 -0.22
C ALA A 108 3.57 2.13 -1.54
N SER A 109 4.88 2.28 -1.46
CA SER A 109 5.78 2.11 -2.61
C SER A 109 7.05 1.39 -2.22
N THR A 110 7.76 0.88 -3.21
CA THR A 110 9.09 0.32 -3.05
C THR A 110 10.16 1.31 -3.51
N ASN A 111 11.43 0.99 -3.28
CA ASN A 111 12.54 1.67 -3.94
C ASN A 111 12.80 1.19 -5.38
N GLY A 112 12.11 0.14 -5.82
CA GLY A 112 12.19 -0.44 -7.16
C GLY A 112 11.19 0.16 -8.15
N GLY A 113 10.41 1.16 -7.73
CA GLY A 113 9.40 1.78 -8.60
C GLY A 113 8.06 1.03 -8.62
N GLU A 114 7.84 0.08 -7.71
CA GLU A 114 6.53 -0.54 -7.54
C GLU A 114 5.67 0.27 -6.59
N TYR A 115 4.37 0.35 -6.89
CA TYR A 115 3.39 1.07 -6.09
C TYR A 115 2.21 0.17 -5.78
N LEU A 116 1.86 0.11 -4.49
CA LEU A 116 0.65 -0.57 -4.04
C LEU A 116 -0.48 0.45 -3.96
N PHE A 117 -1.58 0.14 -4.63
CA PHE A 117 -2.81 0.90 -4.66
C PHE A 117 -3.97 0.10 -4.09
N LEU A 118 -4.98 0.84 -3.64
CA LEU A 118 -6.31 0.35 -3.33
C LEU A 118 -7.27 0.78 -4.43
N LEU A 119 -8.06 -0.17 -4.94
CA LEU A 119 -9.18 0.09 -5.81
C LEU A 119 -10.47 -0.21 -5.05
N ALA A 120 -11.28 0.82 -4.79
CA ALA A 120 -12.57 0.69 -4.13
C ALA A 120 -13.65 1.32 -5.00
N ARG A 121 -14.59 0.53 -5.52
CA ARG A 121 -15.72 1.06 -6.29
C ARG A 121 -16.98 1.13 -5.45
N PRO A 122 -17.87 2.11 -5.71
CA PRO A 122 -19.17 2.14 -5.09
C PRO A 122 -19.94 0.82 -5.34
N GLY A 123 -20.26 0.10 -4.26
CA GLY A 123 -21.02 -1.16 -4.32
C GLY A 123 -20.17 -2.44 -4.26
N ASP A 124 -18.84 -2.33 -4.26
CA ASP A 124 -17.97 -3.49 -4.05
C ASP A 124 -18.11 -4.05 -2.64
N ALA A 125 -18.08 -5.37 -2.51
CA ALA A 125 -18.14 -6.05 -1.21
C ALA A 125 -16.85 -5.84 -0.39
N ALA A 126 -15.71 -5.69 -1.07
CA ALA A 126 -14.41 -5.39 -0.50
C ALA A 126 -13.55 -4.68 -1.57
N PRO A 127 -12.64 -3.78 -1.16
CA PRO A 127 -11.70 -3.17 -2.10
C PRO A 127 -10.64 -4.16 -2.56
N LEU A 128 -10.16 -4.00 -3.80
CA LEU A 128 -9.08 -4.77 -4.40
C LEU A 128 -7.74 -4.07 -4.15
N LEU A 129 -6.67 -4.86 -3.99
CA LEU A 129 -5.31 -4.33 -4.05
C LEU A 129 -4.81 -4.40 -5.48
N VAL A 130 -4.09 -3.38 -5.91
CA VAL A 130 -3.48 -3.31 -7.24
C VAL A 130 -2.02 -2.92 -7.07
N VAL A 131 -1.10 -3.67 -7.66
CA VAL A 131 0.32 -3.32 -7.69
C VAL A 131 0.69 -2.88 -9.09
N HIS A 132 1.16 -1.64 -9.23
CA HIS A 132 1.86 -1.18 -10.42
C HIS A 132 3.35 -1.56 -10.33
N VAL A 133 3.90 -2.07 -11.43
CA VAL A 133 5.31 -2.45 -11.57
C VAL A 133 5.94 -1.54 -12.61
N GLY A 134 6.73 -0.56 -12.16
CA GLY A 134 7.24 0.49 -13.03
C GLY A 134 8.14 0.04 -14.18
N ASP A 135 8.88 -1.07 -14.03
CA ASP A 135 9.79 -1.57 -15.08
C ASP A 135 9.04 -2.11 -16.31
N ASP A 136 7.88 -2.74 -16.10
CA ASP A 136 7.05 -3.33 -17.17
C ASP A 136 5.80 -2.49 -17.48
N ASP A 137 5.61 -1.39 -16.74
CA ASP A 137 4.44 -0.50 -16.73
C ASP A 137 3.08 -1.21 -16.59
N ASP A 138 3.09 -2.32 -15.83
CA ASP A 138 1.94 -3.22 -15.73
C ASP A 138 1.28 -3.18 -14.35
N PHE A 139 0.02 -3.62 -14.29
CA PHE A 139 -0.80 -3.64 -13.08
C PHE A 139 -1.25 -5.07 -12.75
N TYR A 140 -1.12 -5.44 -11.48
CA TYR A 140 -1.50 -6.76 -10.98
C TYR A 140 -2.53 -6.63 -9.86
N GLU A 141 -3.66 -7.34 -10.00
CA GLU A 141 -4.76 -7.30 -9.05
C GLU A 141 -4.69 -8.45 -8.05
N TYR A 142 -5.01 -8.15 -6.79
CA TYR A 142 -5.04 -9.11 -5.70
C TYR A 142 -6.37 -8.99 -4.94
N ASP A 143 -7.20 -10.03 -5.05
CA ASP A 143 -8.42 -10.19 -4.25
C ASP A 143 -8.09 -10.77 -2.88
N MET A 144 -7.50 -9.94 -2.02
CA MET A 144 -7.13 -10.28 -0.65
C MET A 144 -7.01 -9.03 0.23
N SER A 145 -6.88 -9.22 1.54
CA SER A 145 -6.69 -8.10 2.46
C SER A 145 -5.26 -7.53 2.39
N PHE A 146 -5.08 -6.28 2.81
CA PHE A 146 -3.76 -5.65 2.91
C PHE A 146 -2.78 -6.48 3.76
N ALA A 147 -3.24 -6.96 4.92
CA ALA A 147 -2.39 -7.78 5.79
C ALA A 147 -2.02 -9.13 5.16
N GLU A 148 -2.90 -9.72 4.35
CA GLU A 148 -2.58 -10.95 3.62
C GLU A 148 -1.52 -10.69 2.55
N TRP A 149 -1.72 -9.66 1.72
CA TRP A 149 -0.75 -9.27 0.69
C TRP A 149 0.63 -8.99 1.31
N LEU A 150 0.67 -8.19 2.37
CA LEU A 150 1.92 -7.84 3.03
C LEU A 150 2.59 -9.06 3.68
N TYR A 151 1.83 -9.96 4.29
CA TYR A 151 2.37 -11.20 4.85
C TYR A 151 3.02 -12.06 3.77
N ARG A 152 2.35 -12.26 2.63
CA ARG A 152 2.88 -13.04 1.50
C ARG A 152 4.10 -12.38 0.86
N TYR A 153 4.06 -11.06 0.68
CA TYR A 153 5.20 -10.28 0.18
C TYR A 153 6.44 -10.46 1.08
N LEU A 154 6.26 -10.40 2.40
CA LEU A 154 7.35 -10.61 3.36
C LEU A 154 7.78 -12.07 3.49
N ALA A 155 6.89 -13.01 3.17
CA ALA A 155 7.20 -14.43 3.01
C ALA A 155 7.89 -14.76 1.66
N ASP A 156 8.27 -13.72 0.90
CA ASP A 156 9.00 -13.83 -0.37
C ASP A 156 8.17 -14.46 -1.52
N GLU A 157 6.84 -14.43 -1.43
CA GLU A 157 5.93 -14.75 -2.54
C GLU A 157 5.91 -13.61 -3.60
N GLU A 158 5.55 -13.96 -4.83
CA GLU A 158 5.47 -13.03 -5.97
C GLU A 158 4.24 -12.10 -5.87
N MET A 159 4.36 -11.06 -5.03
CA MET A 159 3.27 -10.12 -4.73
C MET A 159 3.45 -8.74 -5.40
N ALA A 160 4.49 -8.56 -6.22
CA ALA A 160 4.74 -7.35 -6.99
C ALA A 160 4.98 -7.70 -8.48
N GLY A 161 4.18 -8.63 -9.00
CA GLY A 161 4.28 -9.14 -10.37
C GLY A 161 5.09 -10.44 -10.48
N PRO A 162 5.12 -11.07 -11.67
CA PRO A 162 5.89 -12.28 -11.93
C PRO A 162 7.38 -12.09 -11.65
N ASN A 163 8.01 -13.09 -11.05
CA ASN A 163 9.43 -13.05 -10.65
C ASN A 163 9.78 -11.92 -9.65
N SER A 164 8.80 -11.37 -8.93
CA SER A 164 9.05 -10.35 -7.91
C SER A 164 9.60 -10.89 -6.58
N SER A 165 9.74 -12.21 -6.47
CA SER A 165 10.39 -12.84 -5.31
C SER A 165 11.87 -12.45 -5.27
N LEU A 166 12.35 -12.07 -4.10
CA LEU A 166 13.69 -11.48 -3.92
C LEU A 166 14.69 -12.48 -3.34
N GLY A 167 14.25 -13.70 -3.04
CA GLY A 167 15.09 -14.72 -2.42
C GLY A 167 15.47 -14.34 -0.99
N TRP A 168 14.61 -13.61 -0.29
CA TRP A 168 14.90 -13.15 1.07
C TRP A 168 15.05 -14.33 2.03
N ALA A 169 16.30 -14.58 2.43
CA ALA A 169 16.63 -15.54 3.47
C ALA A 169 16.99 -14.80 4.77
N GLY A 170 16.07 -14.79 5.74
CA GLY A 170 16.36 -14.28 7.09
C GLY A 170 15.20 -13.57 7.77
N PRO A 171 15.43 -13.01 8.97
CA PRO A 171 14.43 -12.20 9.66
C PRO A 171 14.13 -10.92 8.87
N ILE A 172 12.88 -10.46 8.93
CA ILE A 172 12.46 -9.21 8.31
C ILE A 172 13.23 -8.04 8.92
N GLN A 173 13.84 -7.22 8.07
CA GLN A 173 14.55 -6.02 8.48
C GLN A 173 13.54 -4.87 8.59
N VAL A 174 13.42 -4.31 9.79
CA VAL A 174 12.47 -3.24 10.10
C VAL A 174 13.26 -1.97 10.39
N HIS A 175 13.26 -1.01 9.46
CA HIS A 175 13.98 0.26 9.60
C HIS A 175 12.99 1.38 9.89
N LYS A 176 12.96 1.85 11.15
CA LYS A 176 12.18 3.03 11.52
C LYS A 176 12.74 4.26 10.82
N LEU A 177 11.87 5.01 10.16
CA LEU A 177 12.24 6.23 9.45
C LEU A 177 12.09 7.45 10.38
N PRO A 178 12.87 8.51 10.17
CA PRO A 178 12.72 9.74 10.94
C PRO A 178 11.34 10.38 10.69
N THR A 179 10.67 10.75 11.79
CA THR A 179 9.36 11.41 11.84
C THR A 179 9.47 12.91 11.57
#